data_AF-E6XDA7-F1
#
_entry.id   AF-E6XDA7-F1
#
_cell.length_a   1.000
_cell.length_b   1.000
_cell.length_c   1.000
_cell.angle_alpha   90.00
_cell.angle_beta   90.00
_cell.angle_gamma   90.00
#
_symmetry.space_group_name_H-M   'P 1'
#
loop_
_entity.id
_entity.type
_entity.pdbx_description
1 polymer ?
#
loop_
_entity_poly.entity_id
_entity_poly.type
_entity_poly.pdbx_seq_one_letter_code
_entity_poly.pdbx_strand_id
1 'polypeptide(L)'
;MTFKIFRITLVVCYGMLLSCKNPNQKTTLITDEETTEQEAKITPAINVTIENEDLQKIIQQSIDLPELQQYFHSTELPERSPLIIVSNNKIPTSLELDKFGKKVQILDVSKLKNKEQAHLLFSTIVISENTASIIFNYPIEGIHVSIEFAKLNNEWTVVTSKLNEQ
;
A
#
# COMPACT_ATOMS: atom_id res chain seq x y z
N MET A 1 10.24 47.54 8.00
CA MET A 1 8.86 47.01 8.06
C MET A 1 8.78 46.07 9.25
N THR A 2 7.96 46.41 10.23
CA THR A 2 7.93 45.82 11.57
C THR A 2 6.59 45.13 11.78
N PHE A 3 6.55 43.81 11.96
CA PHE A 3 5.37 43.10 12.47
C PHE A 3 5.86 41.91 13.33
N LYS A 4 5.90 42.09 14.65
CA LYS A 4 4.89 41.72 15.65
C LYS A 4 4.85 40.22 15.92
N ILE A 5 5.57 39.87 16.99
CA ILE A 5 5.59 38.59 17.68
C ILE A 5 4.21 38.37 18.30
N PHE A 6 3.50 37.31 17.91
CA PHE A 6 2.23 36.92 18.51
C PHE A 6 2.48 35.74 19.46
N ARG A 7 2.45 36.03 20.77
CA ARG A 7 2.41 35.01 21.82
C ARG A 7 1.00 34.43 21.86
N ILE A 8 0.85 33.12 21.66
CA ILE A 8 -0.38 32.40 21.94
C ILE A 8 -0.15 31.40 23.06
N THR A 9 -0.99 31.57 24.06
CA THR A 9 -0.96 30.99 25.38
C THR A 9 -1.33 29.50 25.37
N LEU A 10 -0.54 28.76 26.13
CA LEU A 10 -0.71 27.41 26.62
C LEU A 10 -2.12 27.15 27.19
N VAL A 11 -2.82 26.13 26.71
CA VAL A 11 -3.98 25.52 27.39
C VAL A 11 -3.71 24.02 27.53
N VAL A 12 -3.31 23.64 28.74
CA VAL A 12 -3.21 22.25 29.20
C VAL A 12 -4.60 21.84 29.67
N CYS A 13 -5.21 20.86 29.00
CA CYS A 13 -6.42 20.21 29.49
C CYS A 13 -6.06 18.78 29.91
N TYR A 14 -5.86 18.61 31.21
CA TYR A 14 -5.92 17.32 31.88
C TYR A 14 -7.36 16.79 31.82
N GLY A 15 -7.52 15.50 31.54
CA GLY A 15 -8.83 14.85 31.55
C GLY A 15 -8.72 13.33 31.44
N MET A 16 -8.37 12.69 32.56
CA MET A 16 -8.55 11.26 32.80
C MET A 16 -9.99 10.84 32.44
N LEU A 17 -10.15 9.80 31.62
CA LEU A 17 -11.35 8.96 31.68
C LEU A 17 -11.01 7.47 31.52
N LEU A 18 -11.14 6.79 32.66
CA LEU A 18 -11.88 5.54 32.86
C LEU A 18 -11.40 4.26 32.16
N SER A 19 -10.56 3.55 32.93
CA SER A 19 -10.50 2.09 33.08
C SER A 19 -11.87 1.39 32.97
N CYS A 20 -12.02 0.53 31.96
CA CYS A 20 -12.99 -0.56 31.96
C CYS A 20 -12.26 -1.89 32.25
N LYS A 21 -12.61 -2.49 33.38
CA LYS A 21 -12.19 -3.79 33.89
C LYS A 21 -13.44 -4.66 33.97
N ASN A 22 -13.53 -5.76 33.23
CA ASN A 22 -14.31 -6.95 33.62
C ASN A 22 -14.09 -8.16 32.67
N PRO A 23 -14.42 -9.40 33.07
CA PRO A 23 -13.45 -10.48 33.05
C PRO A 23 -13.98 -11.76 32.35
N ASN A 24 -13.08 -12.75 32.22
CA ASN A 24 -13.31 -14.20 32.35
C ASN A 24 -14.58 -14.85 31.74
N GLN A 25 -14.35 -15.80 30.82
CA GLN A 25 -14.82 -17.20 30.88
C GLN A 25 -14.03 -17.97 29.80
N LYS A 26 -13.02 -18.79 30.14
CA LYS A 26 -13.04 -20.18 30.65
C LYS A 26 -13.82 -21.18 29.77
N THR A 27 -13.04 -21.92 28.97
CA THR A 27 -12.99 -23.40 28.80
C THR A 27 -14.30 -24.20 28.76
N THR A 28 -14.48 -25.07 27.75
CA THR A 28 -14.61 -26.55 27.88
C THR A 28 -14.66 -27.25 26.51
N LEU A 29 -13.98 -28.41 26.44
CA LEU A 29 -13.84 -29.38 25.34
C LEU A 29 -14.96 -30.44 25.35
N ILE A 30 -15.01 -31.24 24.27
CA ILE A 30 -15.49 -32.65 24.09
C ILE A 30 -16.68 -32.79 23.08
N THR A 31 -16.38 -33.19 21.82
CA THR A 31 -16.60 -34.54 21.18
C THR A 31 -17.95 -35.25 21.50
N ASP A 32 -18.82 -35.79 20.61
CA ASP A 32 -18.87 -36.16 19.19
C ASP A 32 -20.36 -36.29 18.71
N GLU A 33 -20.53 -36.57 17.40
CA GLU A 33 -21.65 -37.25 16.69
C GLU A 33 -22.83 -36.45 16.06
N GLU A 34 -22.65 -36.20 14.75
CA GLU A 34 -23.54 -36.36 13.58
C GLU A 34 -25.09 -36.43 13.74
N THR A 35 -25.81 -35.47 13.13
CA THR A 35 -26.65 -35.65 11.91
C THR A 35 -27.45 -34.37 11.62
N THR A 36 -27.34 -33.89 10.36
CA THR A 36 -28.21 -33.02 9.52
C THR A 36 -29.54 -32.51 10.12
N GLU A 37 -29.97 -31.25 10.00
CA GLU A 37 -30.05 -30.35 8.84
C GLU A 37 -30.30 -28.88 9.29
N GLN A 38 -29.69 -27.93 8.57
CA GLN A 38 -30.13 -26.55 8.27
C GLN A 38 -30.31 -25.52 9.40
N GLU A 39 -29.30 -24.64 9.58
CA GLU A 39 -29.51 -23.18 9.56
C GLU A 39 -28.20 -22.40 9.31
N ALA A 40 -28.33 -21.27 8.61
CA ALA A 40 -27.34 -20.43 7.93
C ALA A 40 -25.91 -20.33 8.51
N LYS A 41 -24.93 -20.84 7.76
CA LYS A 41 -23.48 -20.60 7.95
C LYS A 41 -23.05 -19.31 7.23
N ILE A 42 -22.92 -18.23 8.00
CA ILE A 42 -22.30 -16.98 7.55
C ILE A 42 -20.85 -17.27 7.14
N THR A 43 -20.54 -17.10 5.86
CA THR A 43 -19.18 -17.29 5.31
C THR A 43 -18.44 -15.94 5.29
N PRO A 44 -17.20 -15.85 5.80
CA PRO A 44 -16.40 -14.61 5.78
C PRO A 44 -15.72 -14.42 4.41
N ALA A 45 -16.49 -14.24 3.35
CA ALA A 45 -15.97 -14.11 1.98
C ALA A 45 -15.55 -12.67 1.60
N ILE A 46 -15.67 -11.70 2.51
CA ILE A 46 -15.74 -10.28 2.14
C ILE A 46 -14.42 -9.51 2.30
N ASN A 47 -13.42 -10.04 3.05
CA ASN A 47 -12.19 -9.28 3.32
C ASN A 47 -11.07 -9.45 2.27
N VAL A 48 -11.07 -10.53 1.49
CA VAL A 48 -9.93 -10.81 0.58
C VAL A 48 -10.03 -10.02 -0.74
N THR A 49 -11.24 -9.72 -1.21
CA THR A 49 -11.43 -8.98 -2.46
C THR A 49 -11.21 -7.47 -2.29
N ILE A 50 -11.65 -6.91 -1.16
CA ILE A 50 -11.57 -5.46 -0.88
C ILE A 50 -10.11 -5.02 -0.71
N GLU A 51 -9.29 -5.81 -0.03
CA GLU A 51 -7.85 -5.51 0.13
C GLU A 51 -7.10 -5.49 -1.22
N ASN A 52 -7.50 -6.35 -2.17
CA ASN A 52 -6.87 -6.38 -3.48
C ASN A 52 -7.22 -5.16 -4.35
N GLU A 53 -8.46 -4.65 -4.28
CA GLU A 53 -8.86 -3.44 -5.01
C GLU A 53 -8.15 -2.19 -4.47
N ASP A 54 -8.06 -2.04 -3.15
CA ASP A 54 -7.36 -0.93 -2.51
C ASP A 54 -5.86 -0.99 -2.81
N LEU A 55 -5.25 -2.18 -2.72
CA LEU A 55 -3.86 -2.40 -3.12
C LEU A 55 -3.63 -1.99 -4.59
N GLN A 56 -4.48 -2.44 -5.51
CA GLN A 56 -4.34 -2.08 -6.93
C GLN A 56 -4.38 -0.56 -7.14
N LYS A 57 -5.35 0.13 -6.51
CA LYS A 57 -5.47 1.59 -6.59
C LYS A 57 -4.24 2.29 -6.02
N ILE A 58 -3.75 1.86 -4.86
CA ILE A 58 -2.59 2.45 -4.19
C ILE A 58 -1.32 2.26 -5.04
N ILE A 59 -1.08 1.05 -5.56
CA ILE A 59 0.10 0.77 -6.40
C ILE A 59 0.02 1.52 -7.71
N GLN A 60 -1.17 1.61 -8.33
CA GLN A 60 -1.39 2.41 -9.54
C GLN A 60 -1.05 3.88 -9.28
N GLN A 61 -1.60 4.49 -8.22
CA GLN A 61 -1.27 5.86 -7.85
C GLN A 61 0.22 6.06 -7.55
N SER A 62 0.86 5.05 -6.95
CA SER A 62 2.29 5.08 -6.63
C SER A 62 3.18 5.17 -7.88
N ILE A 63 2.87 4.39 -8.92
CA ILE A 63 3.61 4.42 -10.20
C ILE A 63 3.20 5.61 -11.08
N ASP A 64 2.06 6.22 -10.81
CA ASP A 64 1.52 7.41 -11.50
C ASP A 64 1.91 8.74 -10.85
N LEU A 65 2.72 8.73 -9.79
CA LEU A 65 3.24 9.95 -9.19
C LEU A 65 3.88 10.88 -10.24
N PRO A 66 3.44 12.15 -10.37
CA PRO A 66 3.96 13.07 -11.38
C PRO A 66 5.49 13.26 -11.33
N GLU A 67 6.04 13.33 -10.11
CA GLU A 67 7.48 13.51 -9.88
C GLU A 67 8.34 12.33 -10.37
N LEU A 68 7.76 11.13 -10.44
CA LEU A 68 8.45 9.92 -10.88
C LEU A 68 8.56 9.82 -12.40
N GLN A 69 7.68 10.50 -13.16
CA GLN A 69 7.52 10.26 -14.60
C GLN A 69 8.78 10.54 -15.40
N GLN A 70 9.55 11.56 -15.01
CA GLN A 70 10.79 11.95 -15.68
C GLN A 70 11.86 10.85 -15.68
N TYR A 71 11.90 10.01 -14.63
CA TYR A 71 12.93 8.99 -14.46
C TYR A 71 12.68 7.74 -15.32
N PHE A 72 11.42 7.53 -15.74
CA PHE A 72 11.11 6.34 -16.53
C PHE A 72 11.66 6.41 -17.95
N HIS A 73 11.94 7.60 -18.49
CA HIS A 73 12.49 7.80 -19.84
C HIS A 73 11.78 6.98 -20.92
N SER A 74 10.47 6.77 -20.80
CA SER A 74 9.74 5.79 -21.61
C SER A 74 9.55 6.23 -23.07
N THR A 75 9.73 7.52 -23.34
CA THR A 75 9.74 8.09 -24.69
C THR A 75 11.10 7.96 -25.38
N GLU A 76 12.20 8.10 -24.64
CA GLU A 76 13.57 8.04 -25.16
C GLU A 76 14.12 6.61 -25.19
N LEU A 77 13.70 5.77 -24.24
CA LEU A 77 14.16 4.40 -24.01
C LEU A 77 12.97 3.43 -24.08
N PRO A 78 12.52 3.03 -25.28
CA PRO A 78 11.35 2.18 -25.47
C PRO A 78 11.43 0.82 -24.75
N GLU A 79 12.64 0.33 -24.48
CA GLU A 79 12.90 -0.91 -23.73
C GLU A 79 12.44 -0.85 -22.27
N ARG A 80 12.17 0.34 -21.72
CA ARG A 80 11.59 0.55 -20.39
C ARG A 80 10.06 0.41 -20.36
N SER A 81 9.44 0.12 -21.51
CA SER A 81 8.00 -0.11 -21.67
C SER A 81 7.72 -1.51 -22.25
N PRO A 82 6.97 -2.37 -21.53
CA PRO A 82 6.17 -2.07 -20.35
C PRO A 82 7.01 -1.92 -19.07
N LEU A 83 6.46 -1.18 -18.11
CA LEU A 83 7.04 -1.11 -16.77
C LEU A 83 6.99 -2.49 -16.12
N ILE A 84 8.06 -2.84 -15.40
CA ILE A 84 8.19 -4.13 -14.72
C ILE A 84 8.21 -3.90 -13.22
N ILE A 85 7.45 -4.71 -12.48
CA ILE A 85 7.52 -4.82 -11.02
C ILE A 85 8.02 -6.21 -10.68
N VAL A 86 9.01 -6.30 -9.80
CA VAL A 86 9.44 -7.60 -9.28
C VAL A 86 8.49 -8.05 -8.17
N SER A 87 7.92 -9.24 -8.36
CA SER A 87 7.14 -9.95 -7.35
C SER A 87 8.02 -10.31 -6.14
N ASN A 88 7.56 -9.98 -4.94
CA ASN A 88 8.29 -10.28 -3.70
C ASN A 88 7.37 -10.71 -2.54
N ASN A 89 6.34 -11.50 -2.85
CA ASN A 89 5.27 -11.93 -1.93
C ASN A 89 4.40 -10.79 -1.36
N LYS A 90 4.78 -9.51 -1.54
CA LYS A 90 3.98 -8.34 -1.14
C LYS A 90 3.05 -7.85 -2.25
N ILE A 91 3.42 -8.14 -3.50
CA ILE A 91 2.64 -7.79 -4.69
C ILE A 91 2.15 -9.08 -5.34
N PRO A 92 0.83 -9.33 -5.37
CA PRO A 92 0.29 -10.48 -6.08
C PRO A 92 0.45 -10.28 -7.59
N THR A 93 0.74 -11.36 -8.31
CA THR A 93 0.91 -11.33 -9.78
C THR A 93 -0.41 -11.09 -10.52
N SER A 94 -1.54 -11.12 -9.83
CA SER A 94 -2.88 -10.88 -10.37
C SER A 94 -3.27 -9.40 -10.41
N LEU A 95 -2.44 -8.47 -9.91
CA LEU A 95 -2.77 -7.05 -10.01
C LEU A 95 -2.80 -6.60 -11.47
N GLU A 96 -3.87 -5.90 -11.82
CA GLU A 96 -4.01 -5.29 -13.13
C GLU A 96 -3.62 -3.82 -13.05
N LEU A 97 -2.41 -3.52 -13.52
CA LEU A 97 -1.85 -2.18 -13.50
C LEU A 97 -1.51 -1.75 -14.93
N ASP A 98 -1.64 -0.46 -15.21
CA ASP A 98 -1.38 0.11 -16.53
C ASP A 98 -0.36 1.24 -16.45
N LYS A 99 0.59 1.27 -17.39
CA LYS A 99 1.56 2.35 -17.51
C LYS A 99 2.01 2.52 -18.95
N PHE A 100 2.16 3.77 -19.40
CA PHE A 100 2.60 4.09 -20.77
C PHE A 100 1.76 3.41 -21.86
N GLY A 101 0.45 3.26 -21.62
CA GLY A 101 -0.48 2.59 -22.54
C GLY A 101 -0.31 1.07 -22.64
N LYS A 102 0.46 0.44 -21.74
CA LYS A 102 0.66 -1.01 -21.67
C LYS A 102 0.39 -1.53 -20.26
N LYS A 103 0.04 -2.82 -20.16
CA LYS A 103 -0.05 -3.52 -18.87
C LYS A 103 1.34 -3.63 -18.23
N VAL A 104 1.43 -3.30 -16.95
CA VAL A 104 2.64 -3.49 -16.14
C VAL A 104 2.89 -4.99 -15.98
N GLN A 105 4.14 -5.42 -16.12
CA GLN A 105 4.50 -6.82 -15.94
C GLN A 105 4.97 -7.08 -14.51
N ILE A 106 4.30 -8.00 -13.82
CA ILE A 106 4.68 -8.45 -12.49
C ILE A 106 5.38 -9.80 -12.63
N LEU A 107 6.69 -9.83 -12.39
CA LEU A 107 7.53 -11.00 -12.67
C LEU A 107 8.37 -11.37 -11.45
N ASP A 108 8.66 -12.66 -11.29
CA ASP A 108 9.68 -13.11 -10.32
C ASP A 108 11.08 -12.62 -10.77
N VAL A 109 11.98 -12.38 -9.82
CA VAL A 109 13.36 -11.92 -10.09
C VAL A 109 14.11 -12.86 -11.03
N SER A 110 13.84 -14.17 -10.97
CA SER A 110 14.44 -15.18 -11.86
C SER A 110 14.04 -15.03 -13.33
N LYS A 111 12.97 -14.30 -13.62
CA LYS A 111 12.48 -14.04 -15.00
C LYS A 111 13.03 -12.77 -15.61
N LEU A 112 13.80 -11.98 -14.85
CA LEU A 112 14.50 -10.83 -15.41
C LEU A 112 15.58 -11.30 -16.39
N LYS A 113 15.67 -10.63 -17.55
CA LYS A 113 16.64 -10.96 -18.60
C LYS A 113 18.08 -10.75 -18.13
N ASN A 114 18.30 -9.73 -17.31
CA ASN A 114 19.55 -9.42 -16.64
C ASN A 114 19.28 -8.52 -15.42
N LYS A 115 20.31 -8.26 -14.62
CA LYS A 115 20.20 -7.45 -13.39
C LYS A 115 19.97 -5.95 -13.65
N GLU A 116 20.27 -5.48 -14.86
CA GLU A 116 20.18 -4.07 -15.27
C GLU A 116 18.85 -3.75 -15.97
N GLN A 117 17.98 -4.74 -16.18
CA GLN A 117 16.68 -4.52 -16.77
C GLN A 117 15.87 -3.56 -15.88
N ALA A 118 15.30 -2.50 -16.45
CA ALA A 118 14.50 -1.53 -15.70
C ALA A 118 13.31 -2.21 -14.99
N HIS A 119 13.26 -2.10 -13.66
CA HIS A 119 12.21 -2.71 -12.83
C HIS A 119 12.01 -1.96 -11.51
N LEU A 120 10.81 -2.05 -10.92
CA LEU A 120 10.50 -1.53 -9.59
C LEU A 120 10.56 -2.63 -8.52
N LEU A 121 11.05 -2.26 -7.33
CA LEU A 121 11.15 -3.12 -6.15
C LEU A 121 10.40 -2.51 -4.97
N PHE A 122 9.22 -3.04 -4.64
CA PHE A 122 8.42 -2.57 -3.50
C PHE A 122 8.89 -3.20 -2.19
N SER A 123 9.66 -2.47 -1.38
CA SER A 123 10.17 -2.97 -0.10
C SER A 123 9.12 -2.95 1.01
N THR A 124 8.24 -1.95 1.03
CA THR A 124 7.22 -1.78 2.07
C THR A 124 5.86 -1.55 1.43
N ILE A 125 4.87 -2.33 1.87
CA ILE A 125 3.46 -2.13 1.58
C ILE A 125 2.73 -2.38 2.89
N VAL A 126 2.24 -1.32 3.51
CA VAL A 126 1.43 -1.39 4.73
C VAL A 126 0.15 -0.65 4.45
N ILE A 127 -0.97 -1.38 4.44
CA ILE A 127 -2.31 -0.81 4.21
C ILE A 127 -3.13 -1.09 5.47
N SER A 128 -3.75 -0.04 5.99
CA SER A 128 -4.74 -0.08 7.06
C SER A 128 -6.07 0.44 6.53
N GLU A 129 -7.10 0.48 7.36
CA GLU A 129 -8.45 0.92 6.95
C GLU A 129 -8.45 2.30 6.28
N ASN A 130 -7.70 3.26 6.83
CA ASN A 130 -7.73 4.67 6.41
C ASN A 130 -6.36 5.26 6.04
N THR A 131 -5.28 4.48 6.13
CA THR A 131 -3.92 4.94 5.83
C THR A 131 -3.14 3.86 5.10
N ALA A 132 -2.18 4.26 4.26
CA ALA A 132 -1.24 3.33 3.66
C ALA A 132 0.15 3.95 3.52
N SER A 133 1.18 3.14 3.71
CA SER A 133 2.58 3.52 3.53
C SER A 133 3.23 2.58 2.51
N ILE A 134 3.82 3.18 1.47
CA ILE A 134 4.47 2.49 0.37
C ILE A 134 5.92 2.95 0.29
N ILE A 135 6.84 1.99 0.17
CA ILE A 135 8.24 2.27 -0.15
C ILE A 135 8.67 1.36 -1.30
N PHE A 136 9.25 1.95 -2.34
CA PHE A 136 9.83 1.20 -3.45
C PHE A 136 11.07 1.87 -4.02
N ASN A 137 11.81 1.11 -4.82
CA ASN A 137 13.01 1.56 -5.51
C ASN A 137 12.87 1.36 -7.02
N TYR A 138 13.51 2.22 -7.79
CA TYR A 138 13.75 2.06 -9.22
C TYR A 138 15.27 2.01 -9.47
N PRO A 139 15.88 0.80 -9.40
CA PRO A 139 17.34 0.68 -9.28
C PRO A 139 18.14 1.21 -10.47
N ILE A 140 17.58 1.16 -11.68
CA ILE A 140 18.29 1.60 -12.89
C ILE A 140 18.57 3.11 -12.90
N GLU A 141 17.78 3.88 -12.14
CA GLU A 141 17.94 5.33 -11.95
C GLU A 141 18.41 5.68 -10.53
N GLY A 142 18.67 4.68 -9.68
CA GLY A 142 19.00 4.91 -8.27
C GLY A 142 17.90 5.64 -7.49
N ILE A 143 16.63 5.50 -7.85
CA ILE A 143 15.55 6.26 -7.20
C ILE A 143 14.93 5.46 -6.04
N HIS A 144 14.80 6.11 -4.89
CA HIS A 144 14.08 5.63 -3.72
C HIS A 144 12.83 6.49 -3.48
N VAL A 145 11.66 5.86 -3.39
CA VAL A 145 10.38 6.54 -3.22
C VAL A 145 9.69 6.07 -1.94
N SER A 146 9.21 7.01 -1.15
CA SER A 146 8.35 6.79 0.01
C SER A 146 7.06 7.60 -0.15
N ILE A 147 5.92 6.96 0.05
CA ILE A 147 4.60 7.55 -0.15
C ILE A 147 3.70 7.20 1.02
N GLU A 148 3.03 8.22 1.56
CA GLU A 148 1.98 8.09 2.56
C GLU A 148 0.63 8.47 1.94
N PHE A 149 -0.36 7.63 2.17
CA PHE A 149 -1.73 7.79 1.70
C PHE A 149 -2.70 7.91 2.87
N ALA A 150 -3.78 8.66 2.65
CA ALA A 150 -4.96 8.65 3.51
C ALA A 150 -6.21 8.36 2.68
N LYS A 151 -7.15 7.63 3.26
CA LYS A 151 -8.48 7.38 2.68
C LYS A 151 -9.42 8.47 3.14
N LEU A 152 -9.84 9.34 2.24
CA LEU A 152 -10.80 10.43 2.49
C LEU A 152 -12.03 10.21 1.61
N ASN A 153 -13.22 10.22 2.21
CA ASN A 153 -14.47 9.94 1.48
C ASN A 153 -14.44 8.63 0.67
N ASN A 154 -13.82 7.58 1.23
CA ASN A 154 -13.61 6.28 0.59
C ASN A 154 -12.68 6.29 -0.65
N GLU A 155 -11.93 7.37 -0.87
CA GLU A 155 -10.92 7.48 -1.93
C GLU A 155 -9.51 7.64 -1.34
N TRP A 156 -8.56 6.86 -1.87
CA TRP A 156 -7.15 6.96 -1.50
C TRP A 156 -6.53 8.19 -2.13
N THR A 157 -5.91 9.03 -1.31
CA THR A 157 -5.21 10.25 -1.73
C THR A 157 -3.79 10.23 -1.20
N VAL A 158 -2.83 10.63 -2.03
CA VAL A 158 -1.44 10.85 -1.62
C VAL A 158 -1.39 12.04 -0.67
N VAL A 159 -0.93 11.82 0.56
CA VAL A 159 -0.73 12.88 1.58
C VAL A 159 0.68 13.44 1.49
N THR A 160 1.66 12.57 1.26
CA THR A 160 3.06 12.96 1.14
C THR A 160 3.77 11.96 0.24
N SER A 161 4.61 12.46 -0.66
CA SER A 161 5.59 11.65 -1.39
C SER A 161 6.98 12.25 -1.19
N LYS A 162 7.98 11.38 -1.11
CA LYS A 162 9.39 11.76 -1.04
C LYS A 162 10.16 10.88 -2.00
N LEU A 163 10.92 11.52 -2.87
CA LEU A 163 11.78 10.89 -3.85
C LEU A 163 13.23 11.31 -3.54
N ASN A 164 14.12 10.33 -3.46
CA ASN A 164 15.56 10.56 -3.24
C ASN A 164 16.37 9.76 -4.27
N GLU A 165 17.41 10.37 -4.80
CA GLU A 165 18.45 9.69 -5.58
C GLU A 165 19.43 9.00 -4.60
N GLN A 166 19.87 7.79 -4.94
CA GLN A 166 20.77 6.94 -4.15
C GLN A 166 22.20 6.92 -4.69
#